data_AF-A0A7Y0SFQ3-F1
#
_entry.id   AF-A0A7Y0SFQ3-F1
#
_cell.length_a   1.000
_cell.length_b   1.000
_cell.length_c   1.000
_cell.angle_alpha   90.00
_cell.angle_beta   90.00
_cell.angle_gamma   90.00
#
_symmetry.space_group_name_H-M   'P 1'
#
loop_
_entity.id
_entity.type
_entity.pdbx_description
1 polymer ?
#
loop_
_entity_poly.entity_id
_entity_poly.type
_entity_poly.pdbx_seq_one_letter_code
_entity_poly.pdbx_strand_id
1 'polypeptide(L)'
;KHQDTDMSSAQEIAKFEAEKKNATADIGDVGFAFARVAVKKGVTQPYKPTTWNDIPDWAKDEDGHWALAYTGTISFISNNNLVKDA
;
A
#
# COMPACT_ATOMS: atom_id res chain seq x y z
N LYS A 1 -18.39 -15.45 0.47
CA LYS A 1 -17.14 -16.07 -0.04
C LYS A 1 -16.20 -14.90 -0.34
N HIS A 2 -15.19 -14.67 0.50
CA HIS A 2 -14.21 -13.60 0.29
C HIS A 2 -13.22 -14.08 -0.77
N GLN A 3 -13.07 -13.35 -1.86
CA GLN A 3 -12.10 -13.65 -2.90
C GLN A 3 -10.98 -12.63 -2.76
N ASP A 4 -9.87 -13.08 -2.18
CA ASP A 4 -8.65 -12.31 -2.21
C ASP A 4 -8.19 -12.20 -3.65
N THR A 5 -7.92 -10.97 -4.08
CA THR A 5 -7.52 -10.68 -5.47
C THR A 5 -6.14 -10.08 -5.39
N ASP A 6 -5.11 -10.91 -5.59
CA ASP A 6 -3.73 -10.46 -5.60
C ASP A 6 -3.56 -9.39 -6.68
N MET A 7 -3.44 -8.12 -6.26
CA MET A 7 -3.28 -6.97 -7.13
C MET A 7 -1.95 -6.29 -6.81
N SER A 8 -1.26 -5.80 -7.84
CA SER A 8 -0.18 -4.84 -7.64
C SER A 8 -0.71 -3.49 -7.19
N SER A 9 0.15 -2.67 -6.57
CA SER A 9 -0.22 -1.32 -6.14
C SER A 9 -0.79 -0.45 -7.26
N ALA A 10 -0.32 -0.62 -8.50
CA ALA A 10 -0.87 0.10 -9.65
C ALA A 10 -2.30 -0.35 -10.00
N GLN A 11 -2.58 -1.65 -9.87
CA GLN A 11 -3.90 -2.22 -10.14
C GLN A 11 -4.92 -1.79 -9.07
N GLU A 12 -4.52 -1.74 -7.80
CA GLU A 12 -5.37 -1.24 -6.71
C GLU A 12 -5.78 0.22 -6.95
N ILE A 13 -4.82 1.08 -7.27
CA ILE A 13 -5.08 2.50 -7.57
C ILE A 13 -6.02 2.64 -8.78
N ALA A 14 -5.78 1.86 -9.84
CA ALA A 14 -6.64 1.87 -11.02
C ALA A 14 -8.06 1.38 -10.71
N LYS A 15 -8.21 0.39 -9.83
CA LYS A 15 -9.52 -0.11 -9.38
C LYS A 15 -10.30 0.97 -8.64
N PHE A 16 -9.68 1.64 -7.65
CA PHE A 16 -10.35 2.74 -6.93
C PHE A 16 -10.74 3.89 -7.88
N GLU A 17 -9.86 4.23 -8.82
CA GLU A 17 -10.14 5.26 -9.84
C GLU A 17 -11.30 4.88 -10.77
N ALA A 18 -11.45 3.60 -11.10
CA ALA A 18 -12.50 3.09 -11.98
C ALA A 18 -13.85 2.98 -11.27
N GLU A 19 -13.88 2.46 -10.05
CA GLU A 19 -15.13 2.16 -9.34
C GLU A 19 -15.76 3.40 -8.69
N LYS A 20 -14.94 4.36 -8.23
CA LYS A 20 -15.37 5.64 -7.63
C LYS A 20 -16.50 5.46 -6.60
N LYS A 21 -17.73 5.84 -6.98
CA LYS A 21 -18.93 5.80 -6.11
C LYS A 21 -19.53 4.40 -5.98
N ASN A 22 -19.16 3.48 -6.87
CA ASN A 22 -19.59 2.08 -6.86
C ASN A 22 -18.43 1.17 -6.44
N ALA A 23 -17.64 1.63 -5.45
CA ALA A 23 -16.48 0.93 -4.93
C ALA A 23 -16.87 -0.42 -4.31
N THR A 24 -16.06 -1.43 -4.61
CA THR A 24 -16.13 -2.78 -4.01
C THR A 24 -15.04 -3.01 -2.97
N ALA A 25 -14.13 -2.05 -2.82
CA ALA A 25 -13.05 -2.05 -1.84
C ALA A 25 -13.05 -0.74 -1.04
N ASP A 26 -12.66 -0.82 0.24
CA ASP A 26 -12.63 0.31 1.17
C ASP A 26 -11.20 0.76 1.51
N ILE A 27 -10.24 -0.17 1.50
CA ILE A 27 -8.84 0.04 1.86
C ILE A 27 -7.93 -0.72 0.88
N GLY A 28 -6.75 -0.16 0.59
CA GLY A 28 -5.69 -0.82 -0.19
C GLY A 28 -4.34 -0.72 0.54
N ASP A 29 -3.40 -1.58 0.18
CA ASP A 29 -2.03 -1.59 0.71
C ASP A 29 -1.04 -1.43 -0.44
N VAL A 30 -0.49 -0.22 -0.58
CA VAL A 30 0.39 0.14 -1.69
C VAL A 30 1.81 0.40 -1.22
N GLY A 31 2.79 0.04 -2.06
CA GLY A 31 4.19 0.37 -1.79
C GLY A 31 4.40 1.88 -1.64
N PHE A 32 5.38 2.26 -0.81
CA PHE A 32 5.66 3.67 -0.46
C PHE A 32 5.72 4.63 -1.65
N ALA A 33 6.33 4.22 -2.77
CA ALA A 33 6.43 5.03 -3.98
C ALA A 33 5.06 5.34 -4.64
N PHE A 34 4.07 4.47 -4.46
CA PHE A 34 2.74 4.56 -5.06
C PHE A 34 1.76 5.41 -4.24
N ALA A 35 2.03 5.64 -2.95
CA ALA A 35 1.17 6.47 -2.10
C ALA A 35 0.93 7.87 -2.71
N ARG A 36 2.00 8.54 -3.18
CA ARG A 36 1.90 9.86 -3.85
C ARG A 36 1.09 9.80 -5.15
N VAL A 37 1.13 8.68 -5.87
CA VAL A 37 0.32 8.48 -7.09
C VAL A 37 -1.16 8.38 -6.72
N ALA A 38 -1.50 7.64 -5.67
CA ALA A 38 -2.86 7.50 -5.17
C ALA A 38 -3.45 8.86 -4.71
N VAL A 39 -2.66 9.66 -3.98
CA VAL A 39 -3.04 11.04 -3.60
C VAL A 39 -3.27 11.91 -4.83
N LYS A 40 -2.34 11.93 -5.80
CA LYS A 40 -2.46 12.73 -7.03
C LYS A 40 -3.68 12.34 -7.87
N LYS A 41 -4.06 11.06 -7.87
CA LYS A 41 -5.26 10.55 -8.56
C LYS A 41 -6.56 10.83 -7.79
N GLY A 42 -6.49 11.34 -6.56
CA GLY A 42 -7.66 11.65 -5.75
C GLY A 42 -8.43 10.40 -5.31
N VAL A 43 -7.75 9.26 -5.18
CA VAL A 43 -8.37 7.98 -4.76
C VAL A 43 -8.14 7.66 -3.29
N THR A 44 -7.68 8.64 -2.50
CA THR A 44 -7.44 8.50 -1.06
C THR A 44 -8.31 9.48 -0.29
N GLN A 45 -8.63 9.12 0.96
CA GLN A 45 -9.26 10.01 1.93
C GLN A 45 -8.34 10.16 3.14
N PRO A 46 -8.22 11.36 3.74
CA PRO A 46 -7.36 11.55 4.89
C PRO A 46 -7.96 10.88 6.13
N TYR A 47 -7.14 10.12 6.85
CA TYR A 47 -7.50 9.51 8.12
C TYR A 47 -6.27 9.43 9.03
N LYS A 48 -6.37 10.06 10.20
CA LYS A 48 -5.33 10.02 11.24
C LYS A 48 -5.85 9.15 12.40
N PRO A 49 -5.35 7.92 12.58
CA PRO A 49 -5.72 7.08 13.73
C PRO A 49 -5.31 7.72 15.06
N THR A 50 -5.83 7.19 16.18
CA THR A 50 -5.49 7.67 17.53
C THR A 50 -4.00 7.57 17.86
N THR A 51 -3.27 6.69 17.18
CA THR A 51 -1.82 6.46 17.29
C THR A 51 -0.99 7.27 16.27
N TRP A 52 -1.58 8.25 15.59
CA TRP A 52 -0.90 9.02 14.53
C TRP A 52 0.43 9.65 14.95
N ASN A 53 0.53 10.07 16.21
CA ASN A 53 1.73 10.69 16.75
C ASN A 53 2.85 9.69 17.04
N ASP A 54 2.54 8.39 17.09
CA ASP A 54 3.53 7.33 17.30
C ASP A 54 4.26 6.96 16.00
N ILE A 55 3.69 7.30 14.85
CA ILE A 55 4.27 7.02 13.53
C ILE A 55 5.36 8.08 13.23
N PRO A 56 6.59 7.68 12.85
CA PRO A 56 7.64 8.63 12.47
C PRO A 56 7.21 9.54 11.32
N ASP A 57 7.62 10.80 11.34
CA ASP A 57 7.19 11.79 10.32
C ASP A 57 7.62 11.41 8.90
N TRP A 58 8.76 10.72 8.73
CA TRP A 58 9.20 10.24 7.42
C TRP A 58 8.30 9.13 6.85
N ALA A 59 7.51 8.47 7.70
CA ALA A 59 6.72 7.29 7.40
C ALA A 59 5.21 7.58 7.29
N LYS A 60 4.82 8.85 7.26
CA LYS A 60 3.41 9.26 7.11
C LYS A 60 3.28 10.53 6.29
N ASP A 61 2.10 10.74 5.74
CA ASP A 61 1.70 11.99 5.12
C ASP A 61 1.49 13.10 6.18
N GLU A 62 1.55 14.37 5.82
CA GLU A 62 1.17 15.46 6.74
C GLU A 62 -0.36 15.54 6.92
N ASP A 63 -1.11 15.30 5.84
CA ASP A 63 -2.57 15.46 5.79
C ASP A 63 -3.32 14.17 6.18
N GLY A 64 -2.62 13.04 6.25
CA GLY A 64 -3.16 11.76 6.68
C GLY A 64 -3.71 10.89 5.55
N HIS A 65 -3.35 11.14 4.30
CA HIS A 65 -3.80 10.31 3.18
C HIS A 65 -3.15 8.92 3.15
N TRP A 66 -1.99 8.75 3.78
CA TRP A 66 -1.28 7.47 3.88
C TRP A 66 -0.35 7.45 5.10
N ALA A 67 -0.04 6.24 5.57
CA ALA A 67 1.04 5.96 6.51
C ALA A 67 1.60 4.56 6.26
N LEU A 68 2.90 4.37 6.52
CA LEU A 68 3.53 3.06 6.45
C LEU A 68 3.11 2.21 7.65
N ALA A 69 2.52 1.05 7.38
CA ALA A 69 2.19 0.07 8.41
C ALA A 69 3.39 -0.83 8.78
N TYR A 70 4.34 -1.01 7.85
CA TYR A 70 5.53 -1.84 8.04
C TYR A 70 6.66 -1.41 7.10
N THR A 71 7.88 -1.88 7.40
CA THR A 71 9.07 -1.73 6.55
C THR A 71 9.68 -3.10 6.26
N GLY A 72 10.30 -3.25 5.09
CA GLY A 72 11.05 -4.44 4.72
C GLY A 72 12.41 -4.08 4.14
N THR A 73 13.31 -5.07 4.09
CA THR A 73 14.60 -4.96 3.40
C THR A 73 14.60 -5.90 2.21
N ILE A 74 14.88 -5.37 1.02
CA ILE A 74 15.03 -6.18 -0.19
C ILE A 74 16.17 -7.17 0.04
N SER A 75 15.87 -8.45 -0.13
CA SER A 75 16.78 -9.57 0.09
C SER A 75 16.72 -10.54 -1.07
N PHE A 76 17.75 -11.35 -1.23
CA PHE A 76 17.72 -12.47 -2.16
C PHE A 76 17.02 -13.68 -1.52
N ILE A 77 16.26 -14.40 -2.33
CA ILE A 77 15.69 -15.70 -1.98
C ILE A 77 16.17 -16.74 -3.00
N SER A 78 16.77 -17.83 -2.52
CA SER A 78 17.31 -18.91 -3.32
C SER A 78 16.64 -20.24 -2.98
N ASN A 79 16.56 -21.13 -3.97
CA ASN A 79 16.16 -22.51 -3.74
C ASN A 79 17.40 -23.37 -3.45
N ASN A 80 17.61 -23.72 -2.19
CA ASN A 80 18.81 -24.45 -1.72
C ASN A 80 18.91 -25.90 -2.25
N ASN A 81 17.84 -26.44 -2.85
CA ASN A 81 17.89 -27.71 -3.56
C ASN A 81 18.62 -27.56 -4.90
N LEU A 82 18.52 -26.40 -5.54
CA LEU A 82 19.04 -26.12 -6.88
C LEU A 82 20.31 -25.25 -6.86
N VAL A 83 20.46 -24.36 -5.88
CA VAL A 83 21.61 -23.47 -5.72
C VAL A 83 22.34 -23.83 -4.42
N LYS A 84 23.57 -24.34 -4.52
CA LYS A 84 24.33 -24.86 -3.36
C LYS A 84 25.08 -23.77 -2.59
N ASP A 85 25.52 -22.73 -3.29
CA ASP A 85 26.27 -21.60 -2.74
C ASP A 85 25.52 -20.30 -3.07
N ALA A 86 24.38 -20.11 -2.40
CA ALA A 86 23.52 -18.92 -2.57
C ALA A 86 23.95 -17.75 -1.68
#